data_AF-A0A7N9D1L9-F1
#
_entry.id   AF-A0A7N9D1L9-F1
#
_cell.length_a   1.000
_cell.length_b   1.000
_cell.length_c   1.000
_cell.angle_alpha   90.00
_cell.angle_beta   90.00
_cell.angle_gamma   90.00
#
_symmetry.space_group_name_H-M   'P 1'
#
loop_
_entity.id
_entity.type
_entity.pdbx_description
1 polymer ?
#
loop_
_entity_poly.entity_id
_entity_poly.type
_entity_poly.pdbx_seq_one_letter_code
_entity_poly.pdbx_strand_id
1 'polypeptide(L)'
;MSGVRRLSRLLSTRRLALAKAWPAVLQTGTRGFHFTVDGNKRASAKVSDSISAQYPVVDHEFDAGFNTACVTKLFPTRSHTAAQGGINAALGNMEEDNWRWHFYDTVKGSDWLGDQDAIHYMTEQAPAAVVELENYGMPFSRTEDGKIYQRAFGGQSLKFGKGGQAHRCCCVADRTGHSLLHTLYGRVSLCYHTSYFVEYFALDLLMEDGECRGVIKKNPTKTTYQTQPKTTLLKMGKGLE
;
A
#
# COMPACT_ATOMS: atom_id res chain seq x y z
N MET A 1 58.75 -31.24 -17.94
CA MET A 1 59.24 -32.45 -17.23
C MET A 1 59.29 -32.07 -15.75
N SER A 2 58.36 -32.57 -14.91
CA SER A 2 58.63 -33.61 -13.90
C SER A 2 59.95 -33.37 -13.14
N GLY A 3 59.99 -33.01 -11.85
CA GLY A 3 59.15 -33.43 -10.72
C GLY A 3 59.94 -34.44 -9.84
N VAL A 4 59.48 -34.74 -8.60
CA VAL A 4 60.05 -35.76 -7.64
C VAL A 4 61.27 -35.27 -6.81
N ARG A 5 61.38 -35.40 -5.46
CA ARG A 5 60.47 -35.89 -4.38
C ARG A 5 60.92 -35.42 -2.96
N ARG A 6 59.94 -35.29 -2.07
CA ARG A 6 59.91 -35.62 -0.60
C ARG A 6 61.07 -35.22 0.34
N LEU A 7 60.67 -34.59 1.45
CA LEU A 7 61.02 -35.05 2.79
C LEU A 7 59.76 -35.05 3.70
N SER A 8 59.59 -36.12 4.46
CA SER A 8 58.59 -36.33 5.52
C SER A 8 59.30 -36.23 6.89
N ARG A 9 58.69 -36.15 8.09
CA ARG A 9 57.42 -36.66 8.66
C ARG A 9 57.30 -36.09 10.11
N LEU A 10 56.30 -36.53 10.91
CA LEU A 10 56.09 -36.24 12.37
C LEU A 10 55.57 -34.81 12.65
N LEU A 11 54.75 -34.45 13.66
CA LEU A 11 53.84 -35.05 14.67
C LEU A 11 52.93 -33.86 15.16
N SER A 12 51.70 -33.96 15.68
CA SER A 12 50.68 -35.01 15.77
C SER A 12 49.29 -34.40 16.15
N THR A 13 48.24 -35.23 16.16
CA THR A 13 46.96 -35.08 16.90
C THR A 13 46.65 -33.78 17.67
N ARG A 14 45.63 -33.04 17.22
CA ARG A 14 44.47 -32.65 18.08
C ARG A 14 43.25 -32.25 17.24
N ARG A 15 42.11 -32.91 17.49
CA ARG A 15 40.79 -32.46 17.04
C ARG A 15 40.40 -31.21 17.82
N LEU A 16 39.78 -30.24 17.16
CA LEU A 16 38.73 -29.39 17.74
C LEU A 16 37.91 -28.80 16.59
N ALA A 17 36.77 -29.43 16.31
CA ALA A 17 35.79 -28.87 15.40
C ALA A 17 35.02 -27.76 16.11
N LEU A 18 34.93 -26.58 15.50
CA LEU A 18 34.00 -25.54 15.92
C LEU A 18 33.17 -25.05 14.72
N ALA A 19 32.42 -25.98 14.12
CA ALA A 19 31.36 -25.64 13.20
C ALA A 19 30.27 -24.89 13.97
N LYS A 20 30.20 -23.57 13.80
CA LYS A 20 29.22 -22.72 14.48
C LYS A 20 27.87 -22.86 13.76
N ALA A 21 27.13 -23.91 14.09
CA ALA A 21 25.82 -24.19 13.54
C ALA A 21 24.82 -23.09 13.94
N TRP A 22 24.21 -22.42 12.95
CA TRP A 22 22.97 -21.69 13.18
C TRP A 22 21.81 -22.68 13.31
N PRO A 23 20.92 -22.53 14.32
CA PRO A 23 19.74 -23.36 14.42
C PRO A 23 18.75 -22.99 13.31
N ALA A 24 18.51 -23.93 12.39
CA ALA A 24 17.42 -23.83 11.43
C ALA A 24 16.09 -24.04 12.16
N VAL A 25 15.37 -22.95 12.44
CA VAL A 25 14.00 -23.02 12.96
C VAL A 25 13.06 -23.34 11.79
N LEU A 26 12.92 -24.63 11.52
CA LEU A 26 11.88 -25.16 10.64
C LEU A 26 10.56 -25.18 11.43
N GLN A 27 9.74 -24.13 11.31
CA GLN A 27 8.34 -24.17 11.75
C GLN A 27 7.40 -24.27 10.54
N THR A 28 7.22 -25.50 10.05
CA THR A 28 6.05 -25.87 9.25
C THR A 28 4.82 -25.89 10.17
N GLY A 29 4.21 -24.72 10.37
CA GLY A 29 2.98 -24.56 11.14
C GLY A 29 1.82 -24.15 10.24
N THR A 30 1.03 -25.12 9.76
CA THR A 30 -0.30 -24.86 9.17
C THR A 30 -1.26 -24.40 10.27
N ARG A 31 -1.19 -23.12 10.63
CA ARG A 31 -2.21 -22.48 11.47
C ARG A 31 -3.46 -22.27 10.63
N GLY A 32 -4.47 -23.12 10.85
CA GLY A 32 -5.79 -22.92 10.27
C GLY A 32 -6.38 -21.59 10.75
N PHE A 33 -6.86 -20.78 9.81
CA PHE A 33 -7.56 -19.53 10.14
C PHE A 33 -8.91 -19.87 10.77
N HIS A 34 -9.05 -19.52 12.05
CA HIS A 34 -10.32 -19.57 12.77
C HIS A 34 -10.81 -18.14 12.95
N PHE A 35 -11.91 -17.77 12.30
CA PHE A 35 -12.61 -16.52 12.56
C PHE A 35 -13.87 -16.82 13.40
N THR A 36 -14.08 -16.02 14.44
CA THR A 36 -15.28 -16.09 15.28
C THR A 36 -16.09 -14.82 15.04
N VAL A 37 -17.30 -14.96 14.53
CA VAL A 37 -18.22 -13.82 14.32
C VAL A 37 -19.04 -13.61 15.59
N ASP A 38 -18.63 -12.67 16.43
CA ASP A 38 -19.50 -12.16 17.50
C ASP A 38 -20.48 -11.13 16.92
N GLY A 39 -21.61 -11.65 16.42
CA GLY A 39 -22.72 -10.88 15.86
C GLY A 39 -24.06 -11.49 16.28
N ASN A 40 -24.87 -10.71 17.00
CA ASN A 40 -26.07 -11.18 17.69
C ASN A 40 -27.10 -11.85 16.75
N LYS A 41 -27.56 -13.05 17.09
CA LYS A 41 -28.56 -13.80 16.30
C LYS A 41 -29.89 -13.04 16.23
N ARG A 42 -30.29 -12.62 15.04
CA ARG A 42 -31.71 -12.44 14.66
C ARG A 42 -32.05 -13.41 13.54
N ALA A 43 -33.07 -14.22 13.76
CA ALA A 43 -33.47 -15.26 12.82
C ALA A 43 -34.21 -14.67 11.61
N SER A 44 -34.05 -15.33 10.45
CA SER A 44 -34.80 -15.10 9.21
C SER A 44 -34.52 -13.81 8.42
N ALA A 45 -33.36 -13.78 7.75
CA ALA A 45 -33.23 -13.14 6.44
C ALA A 45 -32.40 -14.03 5.52
N LYS A 46 -32.97 -14.48 4.39
CA LYS A 46 -32.24 -15.16 3.31
C LYS A 46 -31.93 -14.13 2.22
N VAL A 47 -30.70 -13.65 2.18
CA VAL A 47 -30.10 -12.95 1.03
C VAL A 47 -28.70 -13.54 0.86
N SER A 48 -28.28 -13.77 -0.37
CA SER A 48 -27.07 -14.55 -0.71
C SER A 48 -25.78 -13.92 -0.16
N ASP A 49 -25.04 -14.69 0.65
CA ASP A 49 -23.79 -14.32 1.34
C ASP A 49 -22.56 -14.15 0.41
N SER A 50 -22.74 -13.63 -0.81
CA SER A 50 -21.71 -13.66 -1.88
C SER A 50 -21.12 -12.31 -2.29
N ILE A 51 -21.51 -11.19 -1.66
CA ILE A 51 -21.19 -9.83 -2.17
C ILE A 51 -20.18 -9.07 -1.29
N SER A 52 -19.98 -9.43 0.00
CA SER A 52 -19.20 -8.61 0.94
C SER A 52 -17.73 -9.03 1.14
N ALA A 53 -17.15 -9.85 0.25
CA ALA A 53 -15.81 -10.41 0.40
C ALA A 53 -14.77 -9.91 -0.63
N GLN A 54 -15.12 -8.93 -1.47
CA GLN A 54 -14.38 -8.62 -2.71
C GLN A 54 -13.50 -7.36 -2.70
N TYR A 55 -13.29 -6.76 -1.53
CA TYR A 55 -12.17 -5.83 -1.31
C TYR A 55 -11.26 -6.43 -0.24
N PRO A 56 -10.07 -6.97 -0.59
CA PRO A 56 -9.02 -7.17 0.39
C PRO A 56 -8.66 -5.79 0.93
N VAL A 57 -9.10 -5.54 2.15
CA VAL A 57 -8.68 -4.40 2.96
C VAL A 57 -7.16 -4.43 3.04
N VAL A 58 -6.50 -3.50 2.36
CA VAL A 58 -5.03 -3.42 2.30
C VAL A 58 -4.50 -2.75 3.58
N ASP A 59 -4.96 -3.23 4.74
CA ASP A 59 -4.48 -2.84 6.05
C ASP A 59 -3.12 -3.48 6.28
N HIS A 60 -2.06 -2.68 6.18
CA HIS A 60 -0.71 -2.98 6.66
C HIS A 60 -0.07 -4.34 6.24
N GLU A 61 -0.64 -5.12 5.30
CA GLU A 61 -0.12 -6.44 4.91
C GLU A 61 1.29 -6.42 4.27
N PHE A 62 1.84 -5.23 3.99
CA PHE A 62 3.27 -5.07 3.66
C PHE A 62 4.21 -5.27 4.85
N ASP A 63 3.71 -5.22 6.10
CA ASP A 63 4.44 -5.66 7.30
C ASP A 63 4.39 -7.19 7.47
N ALA A 64 3.55 -7.92 6.70
CA ALA A 64 3.38 -9.37 6.80
C ALA A 64 4.52 -10.18 6.13
N GLY A 65 5.76 -9.70 6.19
CA GLY A 65 6.97 -10.46 5.84
C GLY A 65 7.10 -10.93 4.39
N PHE A 66 6.23 -10.48 3.48
CA PHE A 66 6.24 -10.90 2.07
C PHE A 66 7.40 -10.23 1.31
N ASN A 67 8.16 -11.05 0.57
CA ASN A 67 9.19 -10.54 -0.35
C ASN A 67 8.53 -9.91 -1.58
N THR A 68 8.32 -8.60 -1.52
CA THR A 68 7.57 -7.87 -2.56
C THR A 68 8.49 -7.17 -3.56
N ALA A 69 8.16 -7.31 -4.84
CA ALA A 69 8.82 -6.64 -5.96
C ALA A 69 7.97 -5.46 -6.47
N CYS A 70 8.47 -4.23 -6.34
CA CYS A 70 7.86 -3.04 -6.92
C CYS A 70 8.41 -2.80 -8.32
N VAL A 71 7.59 -2.96 -9.37
CA VAL A 71 7.98 -2.73 -10.76
C VAL A 71 7.43 -1.38 -11.23
N THR A 72 8.30 -0.51 -11.74
CA THR A 72 7.88 0.83 -12.21
C THR A 72 8.64 1.27 -13.46
N LYS A 73 7.88 1.86 -14.40
CA LYS A 73 8.40 2.45 -15.65
C LYS A 73 9.26 3.69 -15.40
N LEU A 74 8.99 4.44 -14.34
CA LEU A 74 9.71 5.66 -13.96
C LEU A 74 10.33 5.51 -12.57
N PHE A 75 11.32 6.34 -12.24
CA PHE A 75 11.74 6.49 -10.85
C PHE A 75 10.53 6.87 -9.97
N PRO A 76 10.28 6.22 -8.80
CA PRO A 76 9.01 6.33 -8.07
C PRO A 76 8.52 7.76 -7.82
N THR A 77 9.42 8.69 -7.47
CA THR A 77 9.07 10.11 -7.19
C THR A 77 8.75 10.95 -8.43
N ARG A 78 8.85 10.36 -9.64
CA ARG A 78 8.40 10.96 -10.92
C ARG A 78 7.04 10.44 -11.39
N SER A 79 6.32 9.69 -10.55
CA SER A 79 4.95 9.26 -10.83
C SER A 79 4.00 10.48 -10.91
N HIS A 80 2.91 10.37 -11.68
CA HIS A 80 1.90 11.44 -11.82
C HIS A 80 1.01 11.63 -10.57
N THR A 81 1.52 11.32 -9.38
CA THR A 81 0.90 11.66 -8.08
C THR A 81 1.11 13.14 -7.74
N ALA A 82 1.10 14.01 -8.76
CA ALA A 82 1.30 15.46 -8.67
C ALA A 82 0.00 16.19 -8.25
N ALA A 83 -0.72 15.64 -7.26
CA ALA A 83 -1.93 16.24 -6.73
C ALA A 83 -1.60 17.55 -6.00
N GLN A 84 -2.08 18.69 -6.49
CA GLN A 84 -1.85 19.98 -5.83
C GLN A 84 -2.82 20.18 -4.64
N GLY A 85 -4.12 20.00 -4.91
CA GLY A 85 -5.22 20.47 -4.06
C GLY A 85 -5.23 19.98 -2.61
N GLY A 86 -4.96 18.70 -2.37
CA GLY A 86 -5.00 18.11 -1.03
C GLY A 86 -5.44 16.64 -1.01
N ILE A 87 -5.71 16.14 0.19
CA ILE A 87 -6.36 14.84 0.47
C ILE A 87 -7.56 15.09 1.40
N ASN A 88 -8.72 14.49 1.09
CA ASN A 88 -9.96 14.76 1.82
C ASN A 88 -10.10 13.81 3.01
N ALA A 89 -10.23 14.36 4.22
CA ALA A 89 -10.53 13.60 5.42
C ALA A 89 -11.36 14.43 6.41
N ALA A 90 -12.41 13.83 6.97
CA ALA A 90 -13.27 14.45 7.98
C ALA A 90 -12.60 14.42 9.36
N LEU A 91 -11.49 15.17 9.51
CA LEU A 91 -10.75 15.32 10.77
C LEU A 91 -11.44 16.30 11.75
N GLY A 92 -12.22 17.25 11.22
CA GLY A 92 -12.89 18.27 12.02
C GLY A 92 -11.93 19.30 12.67
N ASN A 93 -10.83 19.65 11.99
CA ASN A 93 -9.82 20.56 12.55
C ASN A 93 -10.19 22.04 12.45
N MET A 94 -10.95 22.42 11.43
CA MET A 94 -11.41 23.80 11.20
C MET A 94 -12.81 24.05 11.75
N GLU A 95 -13.69 23.05 11.60
CA GLU A 95 -15.10 23.07 11.96
C GLU A 95 -15.53 21.64 12.29
N GLU A 96 -16.67 21.46 12.97
CA GLU A 96 -17.22 20.12 13.20
C GLU A 96 -17.60 19.48 11.84
N ASP A 97 -17.01 18.34 11.52
CA ASP A 97 -17.26 17.59 10.28
C ASP A 97 -17.55 16.11 10.59
N ASN A 98 -18.23 15.42 9.68
CA ASN A 98 -18.62 14.02 9.83
C ASN A 98 -18.31 13.25 8.56
N TRP A 99 -17.72 12.06 8.68
CA TRP A 99 -17.46 11.19 7.54
C TRP A 99 -18.72 10.89 6.71
N ARG A 100 -19.90 10.90 7.34
CA ARG A 100 -21.20 10.71 6.66
C ARG A 100 -21.56 11.86 5.71
N TRP A 101 -21.06 13.08 5.96
CA TRP A 101 -21.25 14.21 5.05
C TRP A 101 -20.30 14.11 3.86
N HIS A 102 -19.04 13.69 4.12
CA HIS A 102 -18.10 13.35 3.06
C HIS A 102 -18.65 12.22 2.15
N PHE A 103 -19.19 11.15 2.73
CA PHE A 103 -19.89 10.07 2.02
C PHE A 103 -20.97 10.61 1.07
N TYR A 104 -21.89 11.43 1.58
CA TYR A 104 -22.97 12.01 0.79
C TYR A 104 -22.45 12.89 -0.37
N ASP A 105 -21.46 13.72 -0.12
CA ASP A 105 -20.83 14.55 -1.16
C ASP A 105 -20.16 13.69 -2.23
N THR A 106 -19.51 12.58 -1.86
CA THR A 106 -18.91 11.64 -2.82
C THR A 106 -19.96 10.89 -3.65
N VAL A 107 -21.04 10.39 -3.04
CA VAL A 107 -22.14 9.71 -3.78
C VAL A 107 -22.85 10.69 -4.72
N LYS A 108 -23.10 11.93 -4.28
CA LYS A 108 -23.67 12.97 -5.14
C LYS A 108 -22.69 13.41 -6.23
N GLY A 109 -21.41 13.53 -5.91
CA GLY A 109 -20.35 13.91 -6.85
C GLY A 109 -20.03 12.84 -7.90
N SER A 110 -20.37 11.57 -7.64
CA SER A 110 -20.30 10.48 -8.61
C SER A 110 -21.54 10.34 -9.49
N ASP A 111 -22.50 11.28 -9.37
CA ASP A 111 -23.80 11.24 -10.06
C ASP A 111 -24.56 9.91 -9.84
N TRP A 112 -24.48 9.39 -8.60
CA TRP A 112 -25.01 8.08 -8.17
C TRP A 112 -24.47 6.85 -8.91
N LEU A 113 -23.44 7.00 -9.76
CA LEU A 113 -22.80 5.90 -10.48
C LEU A 113 -21.73 5.17 -9.64
N GLY A 114 -21.26 5.77 -8.55
CA GLY A 114 -20.22 5.19 -7.69
C GLY A 114 -20.75 4.17 -6.67
N ASP A 115 -20.04 3.06 -6.51
CA ASP A 115 -20.36 1.98 -5.58
C ASP A 115 -20.34 2.46 -4.12
N GLN A 116 -21.50 2.39 -3.46
CA GLN A 116 -21.70 3.04 -2.16
C GLN A 116 -20.99 2.32 -1.00
N ASP A 117 -20.76 1.01 -1.09
CA ASP A 117 -19.95 0.25 -0.14
C ASP A 117 -18.46 0.66 -0.19
N ALA A 118 -17.90 0.81 -1.38
CA ALA A 118 -16.54 1.31 -1.58
C ALA A 118 -16.40 2.78 -1.13
N ILE A 119 -17.39 3.64 -1.40
CA ILE A 119 -17.40 5.04 -0.94
C ILE A 119 -17.54 5.11 0.59
N HIS A 120 -18.36 4.25 1.20
CA HIS A 120 -18.50 4.15 2.66
C HIS A 120 -17.15 3.82 3.29
N TYR A 121 -16.50 2.74 2.84
CA TYR A 121 -15.19 2.33 3.32
C TYR A 121 -14.13 3.44 3.18
N MET A 122 -14.04 4.05 1.99
CA MET A 122 -13.08 5.13 1.72
C MET A 122 -13.29 6.34 2.65
N THR A 123 -14.54 6.77 2.86
CA THR A 123 -14.83 7.99 3.62
C THR A 123 -14.76 7.79 5.14
N GLU A 124 -15.07 6.59 5.63
CA GLU A 124 -14.87 6.18 7.03
C GLU A 124 -13.38 6.04 7.39
N GLN A 125 -12.56 5.47 6.50
CA GLN A 125 -11.12 5.27 6.76
C GLN A 125 -10.24 6.50 6.49
N ALA A 126 -10.72 7.49 5.74
CA ALA A 126 -9.95 8.68 5.39
C ALA A 126 -9.30 9.43 6.58
N PRO A 127 -9.97 9.62 7.75
CA PRO A 127 -9.34 10.22 8.93
C PRO A 127 -8.12 9.42 9.43
N ALA A 128 -8.23 8.10 9.52
CA ALA A 128 -7.15 7.23 10.00
C ALA A 128 -5.95 7.25 9.04
N ALA A 129 -6.21 7.13 7.73
CA ALA A 129 -5.17 7.17 6.70
C ALA A 129 -4.41 8.51 6.65
N VAL A 130 -5.08 9.65 6.89
CA VAL A 130 -4.39 10.96 6.93
C VAL A 130 -3.54 11.12 8.20
N VAL A 131 -4.01 10.59 9.34
CA VAL A 131 -3.19 10.55 10.58
C VAL A 131 -2.00 9.62 10.43
N GLU A 132 -2.14 8.48 9.74
CA GLU A 132 -1.02 7.59 9.39
C GLU A 132 0.04 8.31 8.55
N LEU A 133 -0.36 9.05 7.51
CA LEU A 133 0.54 9.85 6.67
C LEU A 133 1.28 10.93 7.48
N GLU A 134 0.60 11.58 8.43
CA GLU A 134 1.23 12.58 9.31
C GLU A 134 2.25 11.94 10.25
N ASN A 135 1.93 10.78 10.83
CA ASN A 135 2.87 9.96 11.62
C ASN A 135 4.08 9.45 10.82
N TYR A 136 3.94 9.26 9.50
CA TYR A 136 5.07 8.99 8.60
C TYR A 136 5.96 10.21 8.30
N GLY A 137 5.62 11.37 8.85
CA GLY A 137 6.36 12.61 8.67
C GLY A 137 5.95 13.40 7.43
N MET A 138 4.70 13.25 6.96
CA MET A 138 4.18 14.12 5.90
C MET A 138 4.03 15.56 6.42
N PRO A 139 4.69 16.56 5.81
CA PRO A 139 4.77 17.92 6.35
C PRO A 139 3.50 18.73 6.02
N PHE A 140 2.35 18.32 6.57
CA PHE A 140 1.09 19.04 6.46
C PHE A 140 1.21 20.49 6.93
N SER A 141 0.56 21.41 6.21
CA SER A 141 0.32 22.77 6.68
C SER A 141 -0.44 22.73 8.01
N ARG A 142 -0.20 23.70 8.90
CA ARG A 142 -0.74 23.70 10.27
C ARG A 142 -1.69 24.87 10.52
N THR A 143 -2.66 24.64 11.40
CA THR A 143 -3.46 25.71 12.02
C THR A 143 -2.68 26.36 13.16
N GLU A 144 -3.21 27.44 13.74
CA GLU A 144 -2.63 28.10 14.93
C GLU A 144 -2.52 27.12 16.13
N ASP A 145 -3.46 26.17 16.24
CA ASP A 145 -3.46 25.09 17.25
C ASP A 145 -2.44 23.96 16.96
N GLY A 146 -1.66 24.03 15.88
CA GLY A 146 -0.74 22.95 15.47
C GLY A 146 -1.40 21.71 14.86
N LYS A 147 -2.72 21.73 14.63
CA LYS A 147 -3.45 20.67 13.91
C LYS A 147 -3.22 20.75 12.40
N ILE A 148 -3.60 19.70 11.66
CA ILE A 148 -3.53 19.68 10.19
C ILE A 148 -4.50 20.72 9.62
N TYR A 149 -3.98 21.68 8.84
CA TYR A 149 -4.75 22.68 8.12
C TYR A 149 -5.61 22.04 7.02
N GLN A 150 -6.87 22.47 6.94
CA GLN A 150 -7.83 21.98 5.95
C GLN A 150 -8.41 23.16 5.16
N ARG A 151 -8.38 23.08 3.83
CA ARG A 151 -8.97 24.07 2.91
C ARG A 151 -10.35 23.64 2.42
N ALA A 152 -11.13 24.60 1.96
CA ALA A 152 -12.32 24.33 1.17
C ALA A 152 -11.94 23.71 -0.20
N PHE A 153 -12.78 22.82 -0.70
CA PHE A 153 -12.64 22.25 -2.04
C PHE A 153 -14.01 22.10 -2.71
N GLY A 154 -14.02 22.11 -4.05
CA GLY A 154 -15.25 22.01 -4.83
C GLY A 154 -16.03 20.73 -4.52
N GLY A 155 -17.35 20.85 -4.40
CA GLY A 155 -18.25 19.72 -4.13
C GLY A 155 -18.30 19.25 -2.67
N GLN A 156 -17.69 19.97 -1.73
CA GLN A 156 -17.71 19.61 -0.30
C GLN A 156 -18.72 20.47 0.48
N SER A 157 -19.62 19.81 1.21
CA SER A 157 -20.69 20.45 1.97
C SER A 157 -20.81 19.92 3.40
N LEU A 158 -21.37 20.76 4.27
CA LEU A 158 -21.76 20.37 5.63
C LEU A 158 -23.23 19.92 5.66
N LYS A 159 -23.58 19.08 6.64
CA LYS A 159 -24.97 18.68 6.95
C LYS A 159 -25.75 18.20 5.71
N PHE A 160 -25.16 17.29 4.94
CA PHE A 160 -25.79 16.69 3.74
C PHE A 160 -26.28 17.74 2.70
N GLY A 161 -25.41 18.67 2.30
CA GLY A 161 -25.72 19.69 1.29
C GLY A 161 -26.44 20.95 1.80
N LYS A 162 -26.72 21.05 3.12
CA LYS A 162 -27.54 22.14 3.69
C LYS A 162 -26.76 23.13 4.57
N GLY A 163 -25.54 22.78 4.97
CA GLY A 163 -24.75 23.54 5.94
C GLY A 163 -23.73 24.52 5.34
N GLY A 164 -23.72 24.71 4.02
CA GLY A 164 -22.71 25.52 3.32
C GLY A 164 -21.48 24.70 2.89
N GLN A 165 -20.42 25.42 2.52
CA GLN A 165 -19.14 24.87 2.05
C GLN A 165 -18.37 24.23 3.22
N ALA A 166 -17.84 23.03 3.02
CA ALA A 166 -17.00 22.36 4.03
C ALA A 166 -15.49 22.56 3.79
N HIS A 167 -14.72 22.50 4.88
CA HIS A 167 -13.26 22.64 4.93
C HIS A 167 -12.58 21.33 5.36
N ARG A 168 -12.61 20.30 4.50
CA ARG A 168 -12.05 18.96 4.83
C ARG A 168 -10.86 18.50 3.97
N CYS A 169 -10.32 19.37 3.13
CA CYS A 169 -9.21 19.05 2.24
C CYS A 169 -7.86 19.37 2.93
N CYS A 170 -7.19 18.36 3.48
CA CYS A 170 -5.88 18.50 4.13
C CYS A 170 -4.79 18.73 3.07
N CYS A 171 -3.94 19.75 3.22
CA CYS A 171 -2.94 20.09 2.19
C CYS A 171 -1.54 20.40 2.74
N VAL A 172 -0.56 20.35 1.83
CA VAL A 172 0.81 20.84 2.03
C VAL A 172 1.02 22.02 1.08
N ALA A 173 0.55 23.21 1.48
CA ALA A 173 0.35 24.33 0.57
C ALA A 173 -0.38 23.87 -0.72
N ASP A 174 0.25 24.03 -1.89
CA ASP A 174 -0.23 23.52 -3.19
C ASP A 174 0.66 22.38 -3.76
N ARG A 175 1.37 21.65 -2.90
CA ARG A 175 2.32 20.58 -3.27
C ARG A 175 2.05 19.23 -2.58
N THR A 176 0.82 19.01 -2.13
CA THR A 176 0.41 17.85 -1.31
C THR A 176 0.88 16.51 -1.87
N GLY A 177 0.70 16.27 -3.17
CA GLY A 177 1.07 15.04 -3.85
C GLY A 177 2.58 14.82 -3.98
N HIS A 178 3.37 15.90 -4.14
CA HIS A 178 4.83 15.82 -4.10
C HIS A 178 5.31 15.38 -2.71
N SER A 179 4.80 16.02 -1.66
CA SER A 179 5.12 15.65 -0.28
C SER A 179 4.68 14.23 0.05
N LEU A 180 3.45 13.84 -0.29
CA LEU A 180 2.92 12.48 -0.09
C LEU A 180 3.79 11.42 -0.79
N LEU A 181 4.17 11.65 -2.05
CA LEU A 181 4.97 10.70 -2.83
C LEU A 181 6.39 10.56 -2.26
N HIS A 182 7.00 11.65 -1.78
CA HIS A 182 8.30 11.61 -1.11
C HIS A 182 8.26 10.96 0.27
N THR A 183 7.22 11.24 1.09
CA THR A 183 7.03 10.59 2.40
C THR A 183 6.83 9.08 2.24
N LEU A 184 5.95 8.63 1.34
CA LEU A 184 5.74 7.20 1.07
C LEU A 184 7.00 6.53 0.52
N TYR A 185 7.69 7.15 -0.44
CA TYR A 185 8.93 6.59 -0.98
C TYR A 185 10.03 6.47 0.10
N GLY A 186 10.17 7.47 0.96
CA GLY A 186 11.10 7.44 2.09
C GLY A 186 10.73 6.35 3.11
N ARG A 187 9.46 6.27 3.50
CA ARG A 187 8.96 5.26 4.45
C ARG A 187 9.18 3.84 3.94
N VAL A 188 8.83 3.54 2.68
CA VAL A 188 9.03 2.20 2.11
C VAL A 188 10.52 1.89 1.96
N SER A 189 11.34 2.84 1.50
CA SER A 189 12.79 2.62 1.31
C SER A 189 13.58 2.43 2.61
N LEU A 190 13.11 2.98 3.73
CA LEU A 190 13.80 2.92 5.02
C LEU A 190 13.28 1.82 5.95
N CYS A 191 11.98 1.53 5.93
CA CYS A 191 11.35 0.60 6.87
C CYS A 191 11.09 -0.79 6.28
N TYR A 192 11.04 -0.95 4.96
CA TYR A 192 10.61 -2.20 4.31
C TYR A 192 11.65 -2.72 3.31
N HIS A 193 11.84 -4.04 3.28
CA HIS A 193 12.77 -4.71 2.36
C HIS A 193 12.15 -4.94 0.96
N THR A 194 11.60 -3.88 0.36
CA THR A 194 10.95 -3.95 -0.96
C THR A 194 11.97 -3.93 -2.09
N SER A 195 11.89 -4.90 -3.00
CA SER A 195 12.78 -4.99 -4.17
C SER A 195 12.29 -4.08 -5.30
N TYR A 196 12.94 -2.94 -5.51
CA TYR A 196 12.58 -1.98 -6.56
C TYR A 196 13.20 -2.33 -7.93
N PHE A 197 12.34 -2.52 -8.93
CA PHE A 197 12.66 -2.67 -10.35
C PHE A 197 12.31 -1.36 -11.07
N VAL A 198 13.21 -0.39 -10.98
CA VAL A 198 13.08 0.93 -11.60
C VAL A 198 13.42 0.90 -13.09
N GLU A 199 12.68 1.67 -13.90
CA GLU A 199 12.78 1.71 -15.37
C GLU A 199 12.50 0.35 -16.04
N TYR A 200 11.57 -0.40 -15.46
CA TYR A 200 11.00 -1.61 -16.05
C TYR A 200 9.57 -1.34 -16.52
N PHE A 201 9.35 -1.56 -17.81
CA PHE A 201 8.04 -1.53 -18.44
C PHE A 201 7.39 -2.90 -18.25
N ALA A 202 6.26 -2.96 -17.55
CA ALA A 202 5.35 -4.09 -17.65
C ALA A 202 4.82 -4.13 -19.10
N LEU A 203 4.98 -5.27 -19.76
CA LEU A 203 4.51 -5.49 -21.13
C LEU A 203 3.15 -6.18 -21.12
N ASP A 204 3.04 -7.29 -20.40
CA ASP A 204 1.84 -8.13 -20.37
C ASP A 204 1.77 -8.95 -19.08
N LEU A 205 0.59 -9.46 -18.77
CA LEU A 205 0.32 -10.36 -17.66
C LEU A 205 0.61 -11.81 -18.05
N LEU A 206 1.16 -12.58 -17.12
CA LEU A 206 1.29 -14.02 -17.25
C LEU A 206 0.00 -14.66 -16.74
N MET A 207 -0.91 -14.97 -17.67
CA MET A 207 -2.18 -15.65 -17.39
C MET A 207 -2.02 -17.16 -17.66
N GLU A 208 -2.37 -17.99 -16.68
CA GLU A 208 -2.36 -19.46 -16.79
C GLU A 208 -3.63 -19.98 -16.12
N ASP A 209 -4.41 -20.83 -16.79
CA ASP A 209 -5.70 -21.37 -16.31
C ASP A 209 -6.74 -20.31 -15.84
N GLY A 210 -6.60 -19.06 -16.30
CA GLY A 210 -7.43 -17.91 -15.90
C GLY A 210 -6.88 -17.15 -14.67
N GLU A 211 -5.81 -17.63 -14.04
CA GLU A 211 -5.14 -16.98 -12.91
C GLU A 211 -3.96 -16.11 -13.37
N CYS A 212 -3.75 -14.96 -12.74
CA CYS A 212 -2.59 -14.12 -12.99
C CYS A 212 -1.38 -14.58 -12.16
N ARG A 213 -0.48 -15.33 -12.78
CA ARG A 213 0.75 -15.87 -12.17
C ARG A 213 1.96 -14.96 -12.33
N GLY A 214 1.79 -13.74 -12.86
CA GLY A 214 2.84 -12.73 -12.86
C GLY A 214 2.81 -11.72 -13.99
N VAL A 215 3.98 -11.13 -14.26
CA VAL A 215 4.14 -10.03 -15.23
C VAL A 215 5.43 -10.22 -16.03
N ILE A 216 5.35 -10.00 -17.35
CA ILE A 216 6.51 -9.86 -18.22
C ILE A 216 6.99 -8.40 -18.14
N LYS A 217 8.22 -8.19 -17.69
CA LYS A 217 8.81 -6.85 -17.58
C LYS A 217 10.07 -6.69 -18.43
N LYS A 218 10.17 -5.58 -19.15
CA LYS A 218 11.32 -5.24 -20.02
C LYS A 218 11.94 -3.94 -19.56
N ASN A 219 13.26 -3.92 -19.37
CA ASN A 219 14.02 -2.68 -19.26
C ASN A 219 14.64 -2.37 -20.64
N PRO A 220 14.62 -1.11 -21.13
CA PRO A 220 15.17 -0.78 -22.47
C PRO A 220 16.65 -1.15 -22.67
N THR A 221 17.43 -1.20 -21.58
CA THR A 221 18.88 -1.45 -21.59
C THR A 221 19.29 -2.86 -21.20
N LYS A 222 18.34 -3.72 -20.79
CA LYS A 222 18.61 -5.08 -20.27
C LYS A 222 17.72 -6.11 -20.96
N THR A 223 17.98 -7.38 -20.65
CA THR A 223 17.11 -8.50 -21.03
C THR A 223 15.69 -8.33 -20.47
N THR A 224 14.73 -8.98 -21.13
CA THR A 224 13.38 -9.16 -20.58
C THR A 224 13.44 -10.11 -19.39
N TYR A 225 12.75 -9.76 -18.30
CA TYR A 225 12.60 -10.62 -17.13
C TYR A 225 11.13 -11.02 -16.97
N GLN A 226 10.89 -12.28 -16.68
CA GLN A 226 9.62 -12.74 -16.15
C GLN A 226 9.68 -12.70 -14.62
N THR A 227 8.60 -12.36 -13.95
CA THR A 227 8.49 -12.46 -12.49
C THR A 227 7.21 -13.20 -12.17
N GLN A 228 7.31 -14.26 -11.37
CA GLN A 228 6.19 -15.13 -11.00
C GLN A 228 5.86 -14.99 -9.49
N PRO A 229 5.21 -13.90 -9.06
CA PRO A 229 4.66 -13.78 -7.72
C PRO A 229 3.39 -14.63 -7.58
N LYS A 230 3.01 -14.97 -6.34
CA LYS A 230 1.70 -15.59 -6.05
C LYS A 230 0.52 -14.63 -6.23
N THR A 231 0.77 -13.33 -6.15
CA THR A 231 -0.25 -12.28 -6.23
C THR A 231 0.32 -11.11 -7.03
N THR A 232 -0.42 -10.61 -8.01
CA THR A 232 -0.03 -9.46 -8.84
C THR A 232 -0.99 -8.31 -8.56
N LEU A 233 -0.47 -7.17 -8.08
CA LEU A 233 -1.25 -5.95 -7.85
C LEU A 233 -0.92 -4.91 -8.93
N LEU A 234 -1.93 -4.48 -9.68
CA LEU A 234 -1.81 -3.46 -10.71
C LEU A 234 -2.21 -2.08 -10.16
N LYS A 235 -1.25 -1.15 -10.16
CA LYS A 235 -1.47 0.27 -9.80
C LYS A 235 -0.90 1.17 -10.89
N MET A 236 -1.33 0.95 -12.13
CA MET A 236 -0.99 1.79 -13.27
C MET A 236 -1.84 3.05 -13.23
N GLY A 237 -1.23 4.22 -13.43
CA GLY A 237 -1.98 5.47 -13.62
C GLY A 237 -2.83 5.44 -14.90
N LYS A 238 -3.66 6.46 -15.12
CA LYS A 238 -4.42 6.59 -16.37
C LYS A 238 -3.49 6.54 -17.58
N GLY A 239 -3.89 5.80 -18.62
CA GLY A 239 -3.29 5.95 -19.93
C GLY A 239 -3.54 7.36 -20.47
N LEU A 240 -2.58 7.90 -21.22
CA LEU A 240 -2.93 8.85 -22.27
C LEU A 240 -3.47 8.01 -23.43
N GLU A 241 -4.67 8.35 -23.88
CA GLU A 241 -5.15 8.05 -25.23
C GLU A 241 -4.39 8.91 -26.27
#